data_AF-A0A2B7Y5G2-F1
#
_entry.id   AF-A0A2B7Y5G2-F1
#
_cell.length_a   1.000
_cell.length_b   1.000
_cell.length_c   1.000
_cell.angle_alpha   90.00
_cell.angle_beta   90.00
_cell.angle_gamma   90.00
#
_symmetry.space_group_name_H-M   'P 1'
#
loop_
_entity.id
_entity.type
_entity.pdbx_description
1 polymer ?
#
loop_
_entity_poly.entity_id
_entity_poly.type
_entity_poly.pdbx_seq_one_letter_code
_entity_poly.pdbx_strand_id
1 'polypeptide(L)' 'MVEKVYVTYNQVHKLCQVSADRILNDFRPNLMIAIGGGGYIPARMLRYSVS' A
#
# COMPACT_ATOMS: atom_id res chain seq x y z
N MET A 1 -9.57 2.22 -27.38
CA MET A 1 -9.45 3.39 -26.50
C MET A 1 -9.00 2.88 -25.14
N VAL A 2 -7.93 3.43 -24.54
CA VAL A 2 -7.44 2.96 -23.22
C VAL A 2 -8.35 3.56 -22.14
N GLU A 3 -8.98 2.71 -21.33
CA GLU A 3 -9.79 3.14 -20.21
C GLU A 3 -8.89 3.71 -19.11
N LYS A 4 -9.19 4.94 -18.68
CA LYS A 4 -8.45 5.60 -17.59
C LYS A 4 -9.19 5.36 -16.29
N VAL A 5 -8.49 4.74 -15.34
CA VAL A 5 -8.97 4.62 -13.97
C VAL A 5 -8.42 5.79 -13.16
N TYR A 6 -9.32 6.60 -12.61
CA TYR A 6 -8.99 7.69 -11.72
C TYR A 6 -9.25 7.27 -10.28
N VAL A 7 -8.22 7.31 -9.46
CA VAL A 7 -8.29 6.94 -8.05
C VAL A 7 -7.99 8.12 -7.15
N THR A 8 -8.77 8.25 -6.08
CA THR A 8 -8.52 9.24 -5.03
C THR A 8 -7.44 8.73 -4.08
N TYR A 9 -6.79 9.66 -3.40
CA TYR A 9 -5.81 9.33 -2.36
C TYR A 9 -6.41 8.42 -1.27
N ASN A 10 -7.66 8.67 -0.87
CA ASN A 10 -8.34 7.88 0.15
C ASN A 10 -8.59 6.43 -0.29
N GLN A 11 -8.87 6.19 -1.58
CA GLN A 11 -8.99 4.83 -2.11
C GLN A 11 -7.65 4.10 -2.01
N VAL A 12 -6.54 4.74 -2.38
CA VAL A 12 -5.20 4.16 -2.24
C VAL A 12 -4.87 3.88 -0.77
N HIS A 13 -5.19 4.81 0.13
CA HIS A 13 -4.96 4.66 1.57
C HIS A 13 -5.72 3.45 2.15
N LYS A 14 -7.03 3.33 1.87
CA LYS A 14 -7.84 2.19 2.33
C LYS A 14 -7.36 0.86 1.76
N LEU A 15 -6.96 0.82 0.49
CA LEU A 15 -6.40 -0.38 -0.13
C LEU A 15 -5.10 -0.82 0.57
N CYS A 16 -4.25 0.14 0.94
CA CYS A 16 -3.03 -0.16 1.70
C CYS A 16 -3.36 -0.70 3.10
N GLN A 17 -4.33 -0.13 3.82
CA GLN A 17 -4.74 -0.62 5.15
C GLN A 17 -5.21 -2.09 5.11
N VAL A 18 -6.14 -2.42 4.21
CA VAL A 18 -6.65 -3.79 4.05
C VAL A 18 -5.52 -4.77 3.70
N SER A 19 -4.55 -4.33 2.91
CA SER A 19 -3.39 -5.15 2.55
C SER A 19 -2.42 -5.31 3.73
N ALA A 20 -2.23 -4.26 4.53
CA ALA A 20 -1.35 -4.29 5.71
C ALA A 20 -1.82 -5.34 6.72
N ASP A 21 -3.12 -5.39 7.01
CA ASP A 21 -3.69 -6.35 7.96
C ASP A 21 -3.36 -7.80 7.56
N ARG A 22 -3.47 -8.13 6.28
CA ARG A 22 -3.14 -9.47 5.77
C ARG A 22 -1.63 -9.75 5.86
N ILE A 23 -0.81 -8.80 5.40
CA ILE A 23 0.66 -8.94 5.39
C ILE A 23 1.21 -9.13 6.82
N LEU A 24 0.66 -8.40 7.80
CA LEU A 24 1.12 -8.44 9.20
C LEU A 24 0.61 -9.67 9.97
N ASN A 25 -0.53 -10.23 9.56
CA ASN A 25 -1.01 -11.47 10.16
C ASN A 25 -0.31 -12.71 9.56
N ASP A 26 -0.05 -12.69 8.25
CA ASP A 26 0.43 -13.88 7.54
C ASP A 26 1.96 -13.98 7.47
N PHE A 27 2.67 -12.85 7.28
CA PHE A 27 4.11 -12.87 6.94
C PHE A 27 5.01 -12.08 7.90
N ARG A 28 4.56 -10.93 8.43
CA ARG A 28 5.34 -10.05 9.33
C ARG A 28 6.73 -9.70 8.78
N PRO A 29 6.82 -8.96 7.67
CA PRO A 29 8.10 -8.62 7.06
C PRO A 29 8.95 -7.73 7.98
N ASN A 30 10.24 -8.06 8.12
CA ASN A 30 11.23 -7.20 8.79
C ASN A 30 11.80 -6.11 7.86
N LEU A 31 11.67 -6.29 6.55
CA LEU A 31 12.17 -5.37 5.53
C LEU A 31 11.14 -5.22 4.40
N MET A 32 10.89 -3.98 3.98
CA MET A 32 10.09 -3.68 2.80
C MET A 32 10.95 -2.94 1.77
N ILE A 33 10.92 -3.40 0.51
CA ILE A 33 11.63 -2.76 -0.60
C ILE A 33 10.59 -2.07 -1.48
N ALA A 34 10.68 -0.74 -1.58
CA ALA A 34 9.82 0.03 -2.47
C ALA A 34 10.40 0.02 -3.89
N ILE A 35 9.57 -0.32 -4.88
CA ILE A 35 9.92 -0.12 -6.29
C ILE A 35 9.73 1.37 -6.62
N GLY A 36 10.80 2.01 -7.11
CA GLY A 36 10.84 3.45 -7.35
C GLY A 36 9.71 3.97 -8.24
N GLY A 37 9.33 5.23 -8.03
CA GLY A 37 8.19 5.86 -8.70
C GLY A 37 6.89 5.59 -7.95
N GLY A 38 6.10 4.62 -8.40
CA GLY A 38 4.76 4.34 -7.86
C GLY A 38 4.76 3.69 -6.47
N GLY A 39 5.84 3.02 -6.06
CA GLY A 39 5.88 2.25 -4.81
C GLY A 39 6.15 3.07 -3.54
N TYR A 40 6.59 4.33 -3.65
CA TYR A 40 6.97 5.12 -2.47
C TYR A 40 5.79 5.43 -1.55
N ILE A 41 4.64 5.83 -2.11
CA ILE A 41 3.46 6.16 -1.32
C ILE A 41 2.86 4.91 -0.65
N PRO A 42 2.61 3.80 -1.37
CA PRO A 42 2.14 2.56 -0.76
C PRO A 42 3.10 2.02 0.31
N ALA A 43 4.40 1.96 0.03
CA ALA A 43 5.38 1.47 1.00
C ALA A 43 5.39 2.32 2.29
N ARG A 44 5.25 3.63 2.17
CA ARG A 44 5.12 4.52 3.32
C ARG A 44 3.81 4.28 4.07
N MET A 45 2.68 4.16 3.38
CA MET A 45 1.37 3.91 4.00
C MET A 45 1.37 2.58 4.77
N LEU A 46 1.88 1.50 4.16
CA LEU A 46 1.96 0.17 4.78
C LEU A 46 2.81 0.17 6.06
N ARG A 47 3.87 1.00 6.13
CA ARG A 47 4.70 1.13 7.33
C ARG A 47 3.96 1.73 8.54
N TYR A 48 2.99 2.62 8.30
CA TYR A 48 2.27 3.34 9.36
C TYR A 48 0.86 2.83 9.60
N SER A 49 0.38 1.87 8.81
CA SER A 49 -0.98 1.32 8.95
C SER A 49 -1.14 0.43 10.20
N VAL A 50 -0.11 0.35 11.05
CA VAL A 50 -0.13 -0.32 12.36
C VAL A 50 -0.38 0.73 13.43
N SER A 51 -1.64 0.99 13.73
CA SER A 51 -2.12 1.67 14.96
C SER A 51 -3.45 1.09 15.35
#